data_AF-A0A1F5BA95-F1
#
_entry.id   AF-A0A1F5BA95-F1
#
_cell.length_a   1.000
_cell.length_b   1.000
_cell.length_c   1.000
_cell.angle_alpha   90.00
_cell.angle_beta   90.00
_cell.angle_gamma   90.00
#
_symmetry.space_group_name_H-M   'P 1'
#
loop_
_entity.id
_entity.type
_entity.pdbx_description
1 polymer ?
#
loop_
_entity_poly.entity_id
_entity_poly.type
_entity_poly.pdbx_seq_one_letter_code
_entity_poly.pdbx_strand_id
1 'polypeptide(L)'
;MTSRVTRECQFVPRVINPVKMERAIFFAADSRIRDSRKTLEEKMAWLRTEVLHDPQSALATSSEQPSVFLFDDTGLALLDVEQVRAKNKNAILVLLSYQPFIQCAPPQAAHAKYPYAAGADLVFAVDRNELLPENIVLAAVRVAEDRLNIEKHTDLKRFIFHIVDDEPRWFSQFLPVLYAIIGQRADVMVTRTYEESLRFLFGDEEEGKARTDGRGRVERGHGDDVVCLITDIFFPKGNELQSDAGRELIRLVNSRFPRIPVIIASKAKEALELKKLGFVLPKGDPGSLEKLREYILNFTGMGDFLVYDDEGREIRRARNIREICAILLEAEEDNEEGRRLRLLLEAYGEKDKFSTWLYMHSYRELGDRLRPKQSRGQQLIALLKKHLRLELSRMERTPLVLAGTKAFDLAGLLAALRALPPETIQPYSDNDIISSWLDRKGFSELAEELRPIHGRGPELKDILTDIVTKWLEIYRAQGEGLPRRVF
;
A
#
# COMPACT_ATOMS: atom_id res chain seq x y z
N MET A 1 1.26 44.17 24.89
CA MET A 1 0.67 42.99 24.23
C MET A 1 1.80 42.12 23.71
N THR A 2 2.22 41.12 24.48
CA THR A 2 3.23 40.14 24.08
C THR A 2 2.65 39.29 22.94
N SER A 3 3.25 39.36 21.76
CA SER A 3 2.93 38.48 20.65
C SER A 3 3.12 37.04 21.11
N ARG A 4 2.03 36.27 21.20
CA ARG A 4 2.14 34.81 21.29
C ARG A 4 2.77 34.36 19.99
N VAL A 5 4.08 34.13 19.99
CA VAL A 5 4.76 33.39 18.93
C VAL A 5 4.08 32.03 18.87
N THR A 6 3.17 31.86 17.91
CA THR A 6 2.41 30.63 17.74
C THR A 6 3.39 29.56 17.28
N ARG A 7 3.93 28.79 18.23
CA ARG A 7 4.96 27.75 18.03
C ARG A 7 4.67 26.89 16.79
N GLU A 8 5.58 26.86 15.81
CA GLU A 8 5.41 26.02 14.62
C GLU A 8 5.20 24.54 15.00
N CYS A 9 4.43 23.80 14.21
CA CYS A 9 4.28 22.36 14.36
C CYS A 9 5.19 21.64 13.36
N GLN A 10 5.82 20.55 13.78
CA GLN A 10 6.64 19.73 12.90
C GLN A 10 5.76 18.86 12.00
N PHE A 11 6.05 18.85 10.70
CA PHE A 11 5.51 17.83 9.80
C PHE A 11 6.35 16.56 9.95
N VAL A 12 5.70 15.45 10.27
CA VAL A 12 6.33 14.13 10.30
C VAL A 12 5.70 13.32 9.15
N PRO A 13 6.40 13.17 8.01
CA PRO A 13 5.87 12.39 6.90
C PRO A 13 5.69 10.93 7.32
N ARG A 14 4.76 10.27 6.65
CA ARG A 14 4.61 8.83 6.78
C ARG A 14 5.75 8.16 6.01
N VAL A 15 6.52 7.32 6.69
CA VAL A 15 7.52 6.47 6.05
C VAL A 15 6.96 5.06 5.99
N ILE A 16 6.65 4.57 4.79
CA ILE A 16 6.10 3.21 4.59
C ILE A 16 7.23 2.19 4.56
N ASN A 17 8.19 2.40 3.67
CA ASN A 17 9.39 1.59 3.54
C ASN A 17 10.56 2.36 4.15
N PRO A 18 10.83 2.18 5.46
CA PRO A 18 11.99 2.79 6.10
C PRO A 18 13.31 2.31 5.48
N VAL A 19 13.30 1.12 4.88
CA VAL A 19 14.43 0.57 4.13
C VAL A 19 14.05 0.44 2.67
N LYS A 20 14.82 1.12 1.82
CA LYS A 20 14.73 1.02 0.36
C LYS A 20 15.64 -0.09 -0.14
N MET A 21 15.21 -0.78 -1.19
CA MET A 21 16.05 -1.71 -1.92
C MET A 21 17.21 -0.94 -2.57
N GLU A 22 18.45 -1.34 -2.31
CA GLU A 22 19.64 -0.63 -2.79
C GLU A 22 20.28 -1.29 -4.01
N ARG A 23 20.13 -2.62 -4.14
CA ARG A 23 20.74 -3.40 -5.22
C ARG A 23 19.74 -4.36 -5.86
N ALA A 24 19.73 -4.41 -7.18
CA ALA A 24 19.07 -5.44 -7.97
C ALA A 24 20.10 -6.21 -8.81
N ILE A 25 20.26 -7.49 -8.50
CA ILE A 25 21.30 -8.35 -9.05
C ILE A 25 20.64 -9.37 -9.95
N PHE A 26 20.97 -9.34 -11.24
CA PHE A 26 20.40 -10.21 -12.25
C PHE A 26 21.36 -11.38 -12.51
N PHE A 27 20.89 -12.61 -12.28
CA PHE A 27 21.55 -13.82 -12.72
C PHE A 27 20.57 -14.70 -13.49
N ALA A 28 20.43 -14.40 -14.79
CA ALA A 28 19.50 -15.07 -15.68
C ALA A 28 20.20 -15.43 -16.99
N ALA A 29 19.84 -16.56 -17.60
CA ALA A 29 20.31 -16.95 -18.93
C ALA A 29 19.59 -16.16 -20.03
N ASP A 30 18.29 -15.86 -19.88
CA ASP A 30 17.51 -15.05 -20.83
C ASP A 30 17.96 -13.58 -20.81
N SER A 31 18.29 -13.03 -21.98
CA SER A 31 18.74 -11.65 -22.10
C SER A 31 17.65 -10.63 -21.77
N ARG A 32 16.38 -10.94 -21.99
CA ARG A 32 15.27 -10.00 -21.73
C ARG A 32 15.09 -9.73 -20.26
N ILE A 33 15.30 -10.74 -19.41
CA ILE A 33 15.34 -10.54 -17.96
C ILE A 33 16.51 -9.61 -17.60
N ARG A 34 17.71 -9.85 -18.13
CA ARG A 34 18.88 -8.98 -17.87
C ARG A 34 18.66 -7.54 -18.38
N ASP A 35 18.03 -7.39 -19.54
CA ASP A 35 17.77 -6.10 -20.17
C ASP A 35 16.63 -5.32 -19.48
N SER A 36 15.72 -6.02 -18.79
CA SER A 36 14.64 -5.40 -17.99
C SER A 36 15.15 -4.50 -16.86
N ARG A 37 16.45 -4.59 -16.51
CA ARG A 37 17.10 -3.66 -15.58
C ARG A 37 16.95 -2.19 -15.95
N LYS A 38 16.81 -1.88 -17.25
CA LYS A 38 16.60 -0.50 -17.73
C LYS A 38 15.34 0.11 -17.14
N THR A 39 14.26 -0.66 -17.04
CA THR A 39 13.02 -0.22 -16.39
C THR A 39 13.25 0.14 -14.93
N LEU A 40 14.08 -0.62 -14.22
CA LEU A 40 14.43 -0.31 -12.83
C LEU A 40 15.30 0.95 -12.74
N GLU A 41 16.28 1.11 -13.62
CA GLU A 41 17.15 2.30 -13.67
C GLU A 41 16.37 3.59 -13.93
N GLU A 42 15.34 3.52 -14.78
CA GLU A 42 14.44 4.63 -15.09
C GLU A 42 13.48 4.94 -13.93
N LYS A 43 12.89 3.92 -13.30
CA LYS A 43 11.80 4.08 -12.32
C LYS A 43 12.27 4.14 -10.86
N MET A 44 13.46 3.63 -10.56
CA MET A 44 14.03 3.55 -9.21
C MET A 44 15.42 4.19 -9.20
N ALA A 45 15.45 5.51 -9.22
CA ALA A 45 16.65 6.33 -9.30
C ALA A 45 17.69 6.09 -8.17
N TRP A 46 17.37 5.39 -7.09
CA TRP A 46 18.36 5.04 -6.05
C TRP A 46 18.91 3.61 -6.20
N LEU A 47 18.27 2.76 -7.00
CA LEU A 47 18.59 1.35 -7.11
C LEU A 47 19.78 1.12 -8.04
N ARG A 48 20.79 0.40 -7.55
CA ARG A 48 21.93 -0.04 -8.37
C ARG A 48 21.62 -1.39 -8.99
N THR A 49 21.78 -1.50 -10.30
CA THR A 49 21.56 -2.72 -11.06
C THR A 49 22.90 -3.36 -11.42
N GLU A 50 22.97 -4.68 -11.27
CA GLU A 50 24.17 -5.47 -11.56
C GLU A 50 23.77 -6.73 -12.33
N VAL A 51 24.57 -7.12 -13.33
CA VAL A 51 24.34 -8.34 -14.11
C VAL A 51 25.51 -9.29 -13.88
N LEU A 52 25.19 -10.49 -13.40
CA LEU A 52 26.16 -11.55 -13.18
C LEU A 52 26.09 -12.54 -14.34
N HIS A 53 27.26 -12.98 -14.80
CA HIS A 53 27.39 -13.80 -16.00
C HIS A 53 27.74 -15.27 -15.69
N ASP A 54 28.16 -15.56 -14.47
CA ASP A 54 28.57 -16.90 -14.05
C ASP A 54 28.12 -17.21 -12.61
N PRO A 55 27.94 -18.50 -12.27
CA PRO A 55 27.52 -18.90 -10.93
C PRO A 55 28.49 -18.50 -9.82
N GLN A 56 29.80 -18.48 -10.07
CA GLN A 56 30.79 -18.18 -9.04
C GLN A 56 30.68 -16.73 -8.58
N SER A 57 30.44 -15.80 -9.50
CA SER A 57 30.18 -14.39 -9.21
C SER A 57 28.92 -14.22 -8.34
N ALA A 58 27.84 -14.96 -8.63
CA ALA A 58 26.64 -14.94 -7.81
C ALA A 58 26.89 -15.46 -6.39
N LEU A 59 27.63 -16.57 -6.27
CA LEU A 59 28.00 -17.15 -4.97
C LEU A 59 29.04 -16.32 -4.21
N ALA A 60 29.88 -15.55 -4.90
CA ALA A 60 30.89 -14.68 -4.30
C ALA A 60 30.31 -13.36 -3.78
N THR A 61 29.15 -12.95 -4.31
CA THR A 61 28.48 -11.72 -3.90
C THR A 61 28.10 -11.78 -2.42
N SER A 62 28.56 -10.80 -1.65
CA SER A 62 28.22 -10.63 -0.24
C SER A 62 27.95 -9.16 0.04
N SER A 63 26.82 -8.89 0.68
CA SER A 63 26.44 -7.55 1.09
C SER A 63 25.46 -7.61 2.25
N GLU A 64 25.61 -6.66 3.16
CA GLU A 64 24.60 -6.38 4.20
C GLU A 64 23.51 -5.41 3.68
N GLN A 65 23.70 -4.84 2.47
CA GLN A 65 22.73 -3.93 1.89
C GLN A 65 21.47 -4.67 1.44
N PRO A 66 20.27 -4.06 1.58
CA PRO A 66 19.03 -4.56 1.00
C PRO A 66 19.21 -4.85 -0.48
N SER A 67 19.10 -6.13 -0.85
CA SER A 67 19.37 -6.60 -2.20
C SER A 67 18.24 -7.50 -2.70
N VAL A 68 17.92 -7.43 -3.98
CA VAL A 68 17.02 -8.37 -4.65
C VAL A 68 17.82 -9.11 -5.72
N PHE A 69 17.77 -10.44 -5.68
CA PHE A 69 18.36 -11.28 -6.71
C PHE A 69 17.27 -11.77 -7.64
N LEU A 70 17.44 -11.53 -8.93
CA LEU A 70 16.48 -11.84 -9.99
C LEU A 70 17.05 -12.97 -10.85
N PHE A 71 16.40 -14.12 -10.80
CA PHE A 71 16.79 -15.32 -11.51
C PHE A 71 15.76 -15.70 -12.56
N ASP A 72 16.21 -16.34 -13.63
CA ASP A 72 15.34 -17.20 -14.44
C ASP A 72 15.44 -18.66 -13.99
N ASP A 73 14.66 -19.54 -14.62
CA ASP A 73 14.65 -20.97 -14.27
C ASP A 73 16.05 -21.60 -14.37
N THR A 74 16.86 -21.17 -15.34
CA THR A 74 18.22 -21.72 -15.54
C THR A 74 19.17 -21.19 -14.47
N GLY A 75 19.13 -19.89 -14.20
CA GLY A 75 19.99 -19.24 -13.21
C GLY A 75 19.78 -19.80 -11.82
N LEU A 76 18.52 -19.94 -11.38
CA LEU A 76 18.22 -20.45 -10.04
C LEU A 76 18.60 -21.93 -9.90
N ALA A 77 18.41 -22.73 -10.94
CA ALA A 77 18.76 -24.16 -10.94
C ALA A 77 20.27 -24.44 -10.86
N LEU A 78 21.12 -23.47 -11.21
CA LEU A 78 22.57 -23.60 -11.20
C LEU A 78 23.23 -23.18 -9.88
N LEU A 79 22.47 -22.64 -8.93
CA LEU A 79 23.02 -22.04 -7.72
C LEU A 79 22.68 -22.81 -6.46
N ASP A 80 23.63 -22.83 -5.53
CA ASP A 80 23.36 -23.12 -4.13
C ASP A 80 22.79 -21.85 -3.46
N VAL A 81 21.46 -21.78 -3.42
CA VAL A 81 20.72 -20.64 -2.86
C VAL A 81 20.99 -20.44 -1.36
N GLU A 82 21.31 -21.50 -0.61
CA GLU A 82 21.61 -21.40 0.82
C GLU A 82 22.94 -20.67 1.02
N GLN A 83 23.91 -20.89 0.14
CA GLN A 83 25.17 -20.15 0.17
C GLN A 83 24.96 -18.65 -0.15
N VAL A 84 24.08 -18.33 -1.11
CA VAL A 84 23.72 -16.93 -1.42
C VAL A 84 23.07 -16.27 -0.21
N ARG A 85 22.10 -16.94 0.44
CA ARG A 85 21.41 -16.43 1.63
C ARG A 85 22.36 -16.22 2.81
N ALA A 86 23.25 -17.17 3.06
CA ALA A 86 24.22 -17.09 4.16
C ALA A 86 25.12 -15.85 4.07
N LYS A 87 25.44 -15.41 2.84
CA LYS A 87 26.30 -14.24 2.57
C LYS A 87 25.55 -12.92 2.41
N ASN A 88 24.22 -12.97 2.26
CA ASN A 88 23.38 -11.81 1.98
C ASN A 88 22.11 -11.87 2.83
N LYS A 89 22.22 -11.54 4.11
CA LYS A 89 21.11 -11.67 5.07
C LYS A 89 19.91 -10.81 4.71
N ASN A 90 20.11 -9.70 4.00
CA ASN A 90 19.08 -8.77 3.53
C ASN A 90 18.73 -8.96 2.06
N ALA A 91 18.96 -10.16 1.52
CA ALA A 91 18.55 -10.53 0.17
C ALA A 91 17.15 -11.13 0.13
N ILE A 92 16.39 -10.77 -0.91
CA ILE A 92 15.20 -11.49 -1.35
C ILE A 92 15.50 -12.12 -2.71
N LEU A 93 15.27 -13.43 -2.83
CA LEU A 93 15.49 -14.20 -4.06
C LEU A 93 14.19 -14.31 -4.84
N VAL A 94 14.18 -13.79 -6.07
CA VAL A 94 13.02 -13.76 -6.96
C VAL A 94 13.26 -14.64 -8.17
N LEU A 95 12.35 -15.58 -8.42
CA LEU A 95 12.32 -16.38 -9.64
C LEU A 95 11.35 -15.75 -10.66
N LEU A 96 11.86 -15.34 -11.81
CA LEU A 96 11.09 -14.98 -13.00
C LEU A 96 11.00 -16.21 -13.91
N SER A 97 9.96 -17.03 -13.73
CA SER A 97 9.84 -18.33 -14.40
C SER A 97 9.13 -18.23 -15.74
N TYR A 98 9.71 -18.87 -16.76
CA TYR A 98 9.08 -19.15 -18.06
C TYR A 98 8.36 -20.51 -18.09
N GLN A 99 8.45 -21.32 -17.04
CA GLN A 99 7.86 -22.67 -16.99
C GLN A 99 6.36 -22.61 -16.71
N PRO A 100 5.47 -22.96 -17.66
CA PRO A 100 4.02 -22.83 -17.46
C PRO A 100 3.50 -23.61 -16.26
N PHE A 101 4.16 -24.73 -15.92
CA PHE A 101 3.80 -25.51 -14.74
C PHE A 101 4.10 -24.75 -13.43
N ILE A 102 5.25 -24.07 -13.30
CA ILE A 102 5.54 -23.26 -12.12
C ILE A 102 4.57 -22.08 -12.02
N GLN A 103 4.20 -21.50 -13.17
CA GLN A 103 3.32 -20.33 -13.25
C GLN A 103 1.87 -20.59 -12.80
N CYS A 104 1.40 -21.84 -12.88
CA CYS A 104 0.00 -22.20 -12.65
C CYS A 104 -0.18 -23.32 -11.63
N ALA A 105 0.87 -23.72 -10.91
CA ALA A 105 0.80 -24.78 -9.91
C ALA A 105 1.05 -24.24 -8.51
N PRO A 106 0.41 -24.86 -7.50
CA PRO A 106 0.70 -24.55 -6.10
C PRO A 106 2.16 -24.83 -5.75
N PRO A 107 2.71 -24.17 -4.72
CA PRO A 107 4.11 -24.30 -4.33
C PRO A 107 4.58 -25.75 -4.19
N GLN A 108 3.79 -26.60 -3.53
CA GLN A 108 4.13 -28.00 -3.26
C GLN A 108 4.31 -28.80 -4.57
N ALA A 109 3.40 -28.62 -5.53
CA ALA A 109 3.47 -29.30 -6.82
C ALA A 109 4.64 -28.77 -7.67
N ALA A 110 4.83 -27.45 -7.68
CA ALA A 110 5.95 -26.82 -8.38
C ALA A 110 7.30 -27.31 -7.84
N HIS A 111 7.48 -27.37 -6.51
CA HIS A 111 8.71 -27.82 -5.88
C HIS A 111 8.97 -29.31 -6.11
N ALA A 112 7.93 -30.15 -6.12
CA ALA A 112 8.08 -31.57 -6.41
C ALA A 112 8.61 -31.84 -7.83
N LYS A 113 8.17 -31.04 -8.81
CA LYS A 113 8.60 -31.19 -10.21
C LYS A 113 9.88 -30.41 -10.53
N TYR A 114 10.07 -29.25 -9.91
CA TYR A 114 11.19 -28.34 -10.11
C TYR A 114 11.76 -27.93 -8.74
N PRO A 115 12.61 -28.76 -8.11
CA PRO A 115 13.09 -28.52 -6.75
C PRO A 115 13.79 -27.17 -6.53
N TYR A 116 14.45 -26.63 -7.56
CA TYR A 116 15.10 -25.32 -7.49
C TYR A 116 14.13 -24.18 -7.18
N ALA A 117 12.84 -24.31 -7.52
CA ALA A 117 11.84 -23.27 -7.29
C ALA A 117 11.62 -23.02 -5.78
N ALA A 118 11.88 -24.01 -4.93
CA ALA A 118 11.83 -23.86 -3.47
C ALA A 118 12.91 -22.89 -2.92
N GLY A 119 13.94 -22.59 -3.73
CA GLY A 119 14.98 -21.64 -3.36
C GLY A 119 14.56 -20.18 -3.44
N ALA A 120 13.45 -19.87 -4.11
CA ALA A 120 12.95 -18.50 -4.27
C ALA A 120 12.00 -18.09 -3.15
N ASP A 121 12.12 -16.84 -2.69
CA ASP A 121 11.17 -16.23 -1.75
C ASP A 121 9.89 -15.77 -2.45
N LEU A 122 10.03 -15.37 -3.72
CA LEU A 122 8.94 -14.91 -4.57
C LEU A 122 9.09 -15.53 -5.96
N VAL A 123 7.98 -15.96 -6.54
CA VAL A 123 7.94 -16.54 -7.89
C VAL A 123 7.00 -15.69 -8.74
N PHE A 124 7.48 -15.20 -9.87
CA PHE A 124 6.70 -14.47 -10.85
C PHE A 124 6.67 -15.23 -12.18
N ALA A 125 5.55 -15.13 -12.88
CA ALA A 125 5.42 -15.61 -14.24
C ALA A 125 5.92 -14.55 -15.21
N VAL A 126 6.77 -14.98 -16.15
CA VAL A 126 7.14 -14.19 -17.32
C VAL A 126 6.92 -15.03 -18.59
N ASP A 127 6.57 -14.38 -19.68
CA ASP A 127 6.48 -15.01 -20.99
C ASP A 127 6.96 -14.07 -22.09
N ARG A 128 6.82 -14.49 -23.35
CA ARG A 128 7.34 -13.74 -24.51
C ARG A 128 6.31 -12.80 -25.13
N ASN A 129 5.08 -12.76 -24.61
CA ASN A 129 3.93 -12.16 -25.27
C ASN A 129 3.17 -11.18 -24.36
N GLU A 130 2.69 -11.65 -23.22
CA GLU A 130 1.80 -10.93 -22.31
C GLU A 130 2.53 -10.46 -21.05
N LEU A 131 3.30 -11.35 -20.42
CA LEU A 131 4.00 -11.10 -19.16
C LEU A 131 5.48 -10.82 -19.42
N LEU A 132 5.75 -9.73 -20.15
CA LEU A 132 7.11 -9.34 -20.50
C LEU A 132 7.91 -8.93 -19.24
N PRO A 133 9.19 -9.35 -19.09
CA PRO A 133 10.01 -9.05 -17.92
C PRO A 133 10.05 -7.55 -17.53
N GLU A 134 10.12 -6.65 -18.50
CA GLU A 134 10.10 -5.19 -18.29
C GLU A 134 8.82 -4.69 -17.59
N ASN A 135 7.69 -5.39 -17.76
CA ASN A 135 6.43 -5.02 -17.11
C ASN A 135 6.29 -5.64 -15.71
N ILE A 136 7.11 -6.65 -15.39
CA ILE A 136 7.01 -7.43 -14.15
C ILE A 136 8.09 -7.04 -13.14
N VAL A 137 9.30 -6.74 -13.60
CA VAL A 137 10.48 -6.57 -12.74
C VAL A 137 10.28 -5.47 -11.70
N LEU A 138 9.62 -4.36 -12.06
CA LEU A 138 9.35 -3.27 -11.12
C LEU A 138 8.44 -3.73 -9.97
N ALA A 139 7.35 -4.43 -10.29
CA ALA A 139 6.46 -4.97 -9.27
C ALA A 139 7.17 -6.03 -8.41
N ALA A 140 8.00 -6.88 -9.02
CA ALA A 140 8.76 -7.89 -8.30
C ALA A 140 9.75 -7.29 -7.29
N VAL A 141 10.49 -6.24 -7.68
CA VAL A 141 11.39 -5.52 -6.77
C VAL A 141 10.61 -4.81 -5.66
N ARG A 142 9.44 -4.24 -5.97
CA ARG A 142 8.59 -3.59 -4.97
C ARG A 142 8.03 -4.58 -3.94
N VAL A 143 7.52 -5.74 -4.36
CA VAL A 143 7.06 -6.77 -3.40
C VAL A 143 8.22 -7.30 -2.56
N ALA A 144 9.41 -7.43 -3.15
CA ALA A 144 10.61 -7.81 -2.40
C ALA A 144 11.00 -6.77 -1.34
N GLU A 145 10.95 -5.47 -1.68
CA GLU A 145 11.16 -4.38 -0.72
C GLU A 145 10.09 -4.40 0.38
N ASP A 146 8.82 -4.54 0.03
CA ASP A 146 7.71 -4.58 0.97
C ASP A 146 7.88 -5.78 1.92
N ARG A 147 8.18 -6.98 1.40
CA ARG A 147 8.42 -8.19 2.18
C ARG A 147 9.56 -8.01 3.19
N LEU A 148 10.70 -7.47 2.75
CA LEU A 148 11.84 -7.20 3.63
C LEU A 148 11.45 -6.26 4.78
N ASN A 149 10.68 -5.21 4.48
CA ASN A 149 10.21 -4.27 5.50
C ASN A 149 9.17 -4.91 6.45
N ILE A 150 8.25 -5.74 5.94
CA ILE A 150 7.29 -6.49 6.76
C ILE A 150 8.03 -7.41 7.74
N GLU A 151 9.00 -8.17 7.26
CA GLU A 151 9.66 -9.20 8.06
C GLU A 151 10.67 -8.65 9.06
N LYS A 152 11.34 -7.52 8.76
CA LYS A 152 12.47 -7.02 9.57
C LYS A 152 12.26 -5.67 10.22
N HIS A 153 11.27 -4.90 9.80
CA HIS A 153 11.06 -3.53 10.25
C HIS A 153 9.63 -3.34 10.79
N THR A 154 9.28 -4.19 11.78
CA THR A 154 7.93 -4.36 12.35
C THR A 154 7.51 -3.30 13.38
N ASP A 155 8.44 -2.47 13.86
CA ASP A 155 8.18 -1.55 14.98
C ASP A 155 7.25 -0.38 14.60
N LEU A 156 7.03 -0.18 13.29
CA LEU A 156 6.13 0.84 12.75
C LEU A 156 4.86 0.17 12.24
N LYS A 157 3.69 0.76 12.54
CA LYS A 157 2.44 0.31 11.93
C LYS A 157 2.53 0.38 10.41
N ARG A 158 2.23 -0.74 9.77
CA ARG A 158 2.18 -0.87 8.31
C ARG A 158 0.74 -0.92 7.84
N PHE A 159 0.55 -0.76 6.53
CA PHE A 159 -0.75 -0.86 5.90
C PHE A 159 -0.59 -1.82 4.74
N ILE A 160 -1.09 -3.04 4.92
CA ILE A 160 -0.71 -4.16 4.08
C ILE A 160 -1.92 -4.63 3.28
N PHE A 161 -1.76 -4.72 1.96
CA PHE A 161 -2.61 -5.54 1.11
C PHE A 161 -2.11 -6.96 1.21
N HIS A 162 -2.90 -7.83 1.81
CA HIS A 162 -2.59 -9.25 1.90
C HIS A 162 -3.21 -9.94 0.69
N ILE A 163 -2.36 -10.45 -0.20
CA ILE A 163 -2.75 -11.18 -1.40
C ILE A 163 -2.52 -12.67 -1.18
N VAL A 164 -3.54 -13.47 -1.43
CA VAL A 164 -3.49 -14.93 -1.29
C VAL A 164 -3.89 -15.60 -2.59
N ASP A 165 -2.91 -16.18 -3.26
CA ASP A 165 -3.10 -16.88 -4.53
C ASP A 165 -1.96 -17.87 -4.75
N ASP A 166 -2.26 -19.10 -5.12
CA ASP A 166 -1.27 -20.14 -5.34
C ASP A 166 -0.69 -20.12 -6.76
N GLU A 167 -1.29 -19.41 -7.72
CA GLU A 167 -0.84 -19.26 -9.11
C GLU A 167 0.03 -18.00 -9.32
N PRO A 168 1.35 -18.12 -9.52
CA PRO A 168 2.22 -16.99 -9.83
C PRO A 168 1.77 -16.14 -11.00
N ARG A 169 1.16 -16.76 -12.02
CA ARG A 169 0.65 -16.06 -13.19
C ARG A 169 -0.34 -14.97 -12.82
N TRP A 170 -1.25 -15.24 -11.88
CA TRP A 170 -2.30 -14.30 -11.52
C TRP A 170 -1.75 -13.05 -10.85
N PHE A 171 -0.97 -13.21 -9.76
CA PHE A 171 -0.44 -12.05 -9.07
C PHE A 171 0.65 -11.32 -9.87
N SER A 172 1.36 -11.99 -10.77
CA SER A 172 2.31 -11.33 -11.70
C SER A 172 1.59 -10.34 -12.62
N GLN A 173 0.40 -10.68 -13.11
CA GLN A 173 -0.44 -9.77 -13.89
C GLN A 173 -1.06 -8.67 -13.01
N PHE A 174 -1.45 -9.01 -11.79
CA PHE A 174 -2.21 -8.15 -10.91
C PHE A 174 -1.37 -7.05 -10.22
N LEU A 175 -0.18 -7.40 -9.74
CA LEU A 175 0.66 -6.52 -8.93
C LEU A 175 1.05 -5.20 -9.61
N PRO A 176 1.43 -5.16 -10.91
CA PRO A 176 1.69 -3.90 -11.59
C PRO A 176 0.48 -2.95 -11.54
N VAL A 177 -0.74 -3.49 -11.70
CA VAL A 177 -1.97 -2.70 -11.64
C VAL A 177 -2.26 -2.25 -10.21
N LEU A 178 -2.12 -3.14 -9.23
CA LEU A 178 -2.31 -2.80 -7.82
C LEU A 178 -1.36 -1.66 -7.41
N TYR A 179 -0.07 -1.77 -7.75
CA TYR A 179 0.93 -0.75 -7.43
C TYR A 179 0.68 0.59 -8.11
N ALA A 180 0.04 0.61 -9.28
CA ALA A 180 -0.42 1.83 -9.94
C ALA A 180 -1.62 2.48 -9.22
N ILE A 181 -2.40 1.71 -8.47
CA ILE A 181 -3.54 2.21 -7.68
C ILE A 181 -3.07 2.69 -6.30
N ILE A 182 -2.30 1.87 -5.58
CA ILE A 182 -1.91 2.16 -4.20
C ILE A 182 -0.73 3.13 -4.11
N GLY A 183 0.02 3.34 -5.20
CA GLY A 183 1.20 4.21 -5.22
C GLY A 183 2.20 3.77 -4.15
N GLN A 184 2.70 4.70 -3.33
CA GLN A 184 3.47 4.40 -2.12
C GLN A 184 2.63 4.68 -0.85
N ARG A 185 1.37 4.21 -0.80
CA ARG A 185 0.49 4.35 0.38
C ARG A 185 0.29 3.07 1.19
N ALA A 186 0.72 1.94 0.67
CA ALA A 186 0.58 0.66 1.32
C ALA A 186 1.62 -0.32 0.80
N ASP A 187 1.86 -1.33 1.60
CA ASP A 187 2.73 -2.47 1.32
C ASP A 187 1.90 -3.63 0.79
N VAL A 188 2.57 -4.57 0.13
CA VAL A 188 1.96 -5.82 -0.31
C VAL A 188 2.64 -7.01 0.33
N MET A 189 1.83 -7.93 0.86
CA MET A 189 2.27 -9.26 1.28
C MET A 189 1.60 -10.31 0.40
N VAL A 190 2.39 -11.15 -0.25
CA VAL A 190 1.88 -12.28 -1.05
C VAL A 190 2.12 -13.57 -0.28
N THR A 191 1.08 -14.38 -0.11
CA THR A 191 1.14 -15.73 0.43
C THR A 191 0.46 -16.70 -0.53
N ARG A 192 0.88 -17.97 -0.53
CA ARG A 192 0.46 -18.98 -1.50
C ARG A 192 -0.21 -20.19 -0.87
N THR A 193 -0.23 -20.28 0.46
CA THR A 193 -0.96 -21.32 1.20
C THR A 193 -1.77 -20.74 2.36
N TYR A 194 -2.67 -21.56 2.88
CA TYR A 194 -3.46 -21.23 4.07
C TYR A 194 -2.59 -21.01 5.31
N GLU A 195 -1.60 -21.86 5.53
CA GLU A 195 -0.69 -21.79 6.68
C GLU A 195 0.18 -20.54 6.64
N GLU A 196 0.68 -20.16 5.46
CA GLU A 196 1.41 -18.90 5.28
C GLU A 196 0.52 -17.69 5.60
N SER A 197 -0.74 -17.73 5.18
CA SER A 197 -1.73 -16.68 5.44
C SER A 197 -2.05 -16.57 6.92
N LEU A 198 -2.24 -17.71 7.61
CA LEU A 198 -2.46 -17.73 9.06
C LEU A 198 -1.24 -17.22 9.82
N ARG A 199 -0.04 -17.69 9.45
CA ARG A 199 1.21 -17.27 10.10
C ARG A 199 1.38 -15.77 9.96
N PHE A 200 1.12 -15.22 8.77
CA PHE A 200 1.20 -13.78 8.54
C PHE A 200 0.16 -13.00 9.36
N LEU A 201 -1.12 -13.39 9.33
CA LEU A 201 -2.18 -12.63 10.00
C LEU A 201 -2.15 -12.77 11.53
N PHE A 202 -1.88 -13.97 12.02
CA PHE A 202 -2.08 -14.37 13.42
C PHE A 202 -0.78 -14.69 14.16
N GLY A 203 0.34 -14.81 13.46
CA GLY A 203 1.63 -15.20 14.02
C GLY A 203 1.77 -16.70 14.29
N ASP A 204 0.82 -17.51 13.82
CA ASP A 204 0.77 -18.96 14.00
C ASP A 204 0.12 -19.63 12.78
N GLU A 205 0.47 -20.88 12.51
CA GLU A 205 -0.06 -21.66 11.39
C GLU A 205 -1.40 -22.32 11.72
N GLU A 206 -1.82 -22.29 12.98
CA GLU A 206 -3.09 -22.82 13.45
C GLU A 206 -4.02 -21.71 13.98
N GLU A 207 -5.28 -21.69 13.51
CA GLU A 207 -6.28 -20.67 13.87
C GLU A 207 -6.46 -20.46 15.39
N GLY A 208 -6.30 -21.54 16.18
CA GLY A 208 -6.59 -21.56 17.61
C GLY A 208 -5.47 -21.02 18.51
N LYS A 209 -4.27 -20.80 17.97
CA LYS A 209 -3.09 -20.42 18.77
C LYS A 209 -2.83 -18.90 18.78
N ALA A 210 -3.62 -18.13 18.03
CA ALA A 210 -3.52 -16.68 17.98
C ALA A 210 -3.69 -16.05 19.38
N ARG A 211 -2.67 -15.35 19.86
CA ARG A 211 -2.69 -14.61 21.12
C ARG A 211 -2.96 -13.14 20.88
N THR A 212 -3.86 -12.57 21.69
CA THR A 212 -4.10 -11.13 21.73
C THR A 212 -3.39 -10.49 22.92
N ASP A 213 -2.84 -9.29 22.74
CA ASP A 213 -2.31 -8.46 23.82
C ASP A 213 -3.45 -7.94 24.72
N GLY A 214 -3.09 -7.25 25.81
CA GLY A 214 -4.05 -6.61 26.72
C GLY A 214 -4.93 -5.50 26.09
N ARG A 215 -4.78 -5.22 24.79
CA ARG A 215 -5.54 -4.25 23.99
C ARG A 215 -6.27 -4.91 22.82
N GLY A 216 -6.27 -6.25 22.74
CA GLY A 216 -6.96 -7.01 21.71
C GLY A 216 -6.20 -7.14 20.38
N ARG A 217 -4.92 -6.75 20.31
CA ARG A 217 -4.08 -6.86 19.11
C ARG A 217 -3.40 -8.21 19.03
N VAL A 218 -3.20 -8.75 17.83
CA VAL A 218 -2.47 -10.01 17.67
C VAL A 218 -0.99 -9.80 18.01
N GLU A 219 -0.47 -10.52 19.02
CA GLU A 219 0.87 -10.29 19.58
C GLU A 219 2.03 -10.61 18.61
N ARG A 220 1.79 -11.44 17.59
CA ARG A 220 2.84 -11.98 16.69
C ARG A 220 2.49 -11.97 15.22
N GLY A 221 1.33 -11.43 14.86
CA GLY A 221 0.83 -11.40 13.48
C GLY A 221 0.57 -9.98 13.01
N HIS A 222 0.37 -9.83 11.71
CA HIS A 222 0.18 -8.56 11.02
C HIS A 222 -1.28 -8.26 10.72
N GLY A 223 -2.24 -9.05 11.24
CA GLY A 223 -3.66 -8.83 10.98
C GLY A 223 -4.16 -7.44 11.36
N ASP A 224 -3.53 -6.76 12.32
CA ASP A 224 -3.85 -5.38 12.70
C ASP A 224 -3.32 -4.30 11.72
N ASP A 225 -2.36 -4.68 10.88
CA ASP A 225 -1.74 -3.85 9.84
C ASP A 225 -2.38 -4.07 8.46
N VAL A 226 -3.16 -5.14 8.29
CA VAL A 226 -3.84 -5.41 7.02
C VAL A 226 -4.99 -4.41 6.79
N VAL A 227 -5.01 -3.81 5.59
CA VAL A 227 -6.06 -2.89 5.12
C VAL A 227 -7.00 -3.51 4.09
N CYS A 228 -6.58 -4.59 3.46
CA CYS A 228 -7.40 -5.32 2.50
C CYS A 228 -6.86 -6.74 2.35
N LEU A 229 -7.77 -7.71 2.34
CA LEU A 229 -7.48 -9.07 1.91
C LEU A 229 -7.93 -9.23 0.46
N ILE A 230 -7.04 -9.71 -0.40
CA ILE A 230 -7.34 -10.06 -1.79
C ILE A 230 -7.01 -11.55 -1.94
N THR A 231 -8.01 -12.39 -2.18
CA THR A 231 -7.81 -13.84 -2.11
C THR A 231 -8.63 -14.58 -3.16
N ASP A 232 -8.07 -15.66 -3.70
CA ASP A 232 -8.88 -16.68 -4.34
C ASP A 232 -9.66 -17.48 -3.28
N ILE A 233 -10.70 -18.20 -3.72
CA ILE A 233 -11.50 -19.10 -2.88
C ILE A 233 -10.89 -20.51 -2.81
N PHE A 234 -10.06 -20.88 -3.80
CA PHE A 234 -9.36 -22.16 -3.85
C PHE A 234 -7.85 -21.94 -3.83
N PHE A 235 -7.18 -22.55 -2.85
CA PHE A 235 -5.72 -22.65 -2.79
C PHE A 235 -5.35 -23.76 -1.79
N PRO A 236 -4.07 -24.16 -1.68
CA PRO A 236 -3.65 -25.26 -0.84
C PRO A 236 -3.86 -25.04 0.67
N LYS A 237 -4.27 -26.12 1.35
CA LYS A 237 -4.27 -26.26 2.81
C LYS A 237 -3.74 -27.63 3.20
N GLY A 238 -2.63 -27.65 3.94
CA GLY A 238 -1.88 -28.85 4.24
C GLY A 238 -1.48 -29.61 2.97
N ASN A 239 -1.95 -30.85 2.84
CA ASN A 239 -1.67 -31.71 1.68
C ASN A 239 -2.76 -31.61 0.59
N GLU A 240 -3.85 -30.88 0.83
CA GLU A 240 -4.92 -30.69 -0.14
C GLU A 240 -4.59 -29.48 -1.03
N LEU A 241 -4.18 -29.76 -2.27
CA LEU A 241 -3.72 -28.73 -3.23
C LEU A 241 -4.83 -27.83 -3.76
N GLN A 242 -6.09 -28.27 -3.68
CA GLN A 242 -7.27 -27.55 -4.14
C GLN A 242 -8.34 -27.68 -3.06
N SER A 243 -8.24 -26.82 -2.04
CA SER A 243 -9.13 -26.85 -0.87
C SER A 243 -10.02 -25.61 -0.84
N ASP A 244 -11.09 -25.66 -0.05
CA ASP A 244 -11.97 -24.51 0.26
C ASP A 244 -11.32 -23.47 1.20
N ALA A 245 -9.99 -23.49 1.34
CA ALA A 245 -9.24 -22.66 2.29
C ALA A 245 -9.47 -21.17 2.13
N GLY A 246 -9.71 -20.68 0.91
CA GLY A 246 -10.05 -19.28 0.72
C GLY A 246 -11.38 -18.90 1.34
N ARG A 247 -12.39 -19.77 1.27
CA ARG A 247 -13.68 -19.55 1.94
C ARG A 247 -13.52 -19.48 3.45
N GLU A 248 -12.68 -20.36 4.00
CA GLU A 248 -12.37 -20.41 5.42
C GLU A 248 -11.63 -19.15 5.88
N LEU A 249 -10.58 -18.75 5.15
CA LEU A 249 -9.83 -17.53 5.41
C LEU A 249 -10.72 -16.28 5.39
N ILE A 250 -11.61 -16.16 4.39
CA ILE A 250 -12.54 -15.03 4.27
C ILE A 250 -13.46 -14.94 5.50
N ARG A 251 -14.02 -16.08 5.95
CA ARG A 251 -14.89 -16.12 7.13
C ARG A 251 -14.12 -15.77 8.40
N LEU A 252 -12.90 -16.29 8.54
CA LEU A 252 -12.02 -16.02 9.67
C LEU A 252 -11.66 -14.53 9.76
N VAL A 253 -11.24 -13.93 8.65
CA VAL A 253 -10.90 -12.50 8.59
C VAL A 253 -12.12 -11.62 8.85
N ASN A 254 -13.28 -11.91 8.28
CA ASN A 254 -14.51 -11.17 8.59
C ASN A 254 -14.90 -11.26 10.08
N SER A 255 -14.65 -12.40 10.73
CA SER A 255 -14.93 -12.60 12.14
C SER A 255 -13.93 -11.88 13.05
N ARG A 256 -12.62 -12.05 12.80
CA ARG A 256 -11.55 -11.54 13.67
C ARG A 256 -11.18 -10.09 13.39
N PHE A 257 -11.33 -9.66 12.15
CA PHE A 257 -11.01 -8.31 11.69
C PHE A 257 -12.14 -7.72 10.82
N PRO A 258 -13.33 -7.43 11.39
CA PRO A 258 -14.50 -6.95 10.63
C PRO A 258 -14.27 -5.64 9.84
N ARG A 259 -13.19 -4.91 10.14
CA ARG A 259 -12.78 -3.69 9.45
C ARG A 259 -12.09 -3.96 8.10
N ILE A 260 -11.55 -5.16 7.88
CA ILE A 260 -10.76 -5.48 6.69
C ILE A 260 -11.72 -5.77 5.53
N PRO A 261 -11.79 -4.92 4.49
CA PRO A 261 -12.49 -5.27 3.26
C PRO A 261 -11.81 -6.45 2.56
N VAL A 262 -12.64 -7.29 1.95
CA VAL A 262 -12.20 -8.49 1.23
C VAL A 262 -12.53 -8.36 -0.25
N ILE A 263 -11.54 -8.57 -1.10
CA ILE A 263 -11.69 -8.75 -2.55
C ILE A 263 -11.52 -10.25 -2.83
N ILE A 264 -12.59 -10.86 -3.34
CA ILE A 264 -12.64 -12.28 -3.67
C ILE A 264 -12.33 -12.39 -5.16
N ALA A 265 -11.08 -12.63 -5.50
CA ALA A 265 -10.62 -12.73 -6.87
C ALA A 265 -10.72 -14.19 -7.31
N SER A 266 -11.76 -14.55 -8.05
CA SER A 266 -11.92 -15.94 -8.51
C SER A 266 -12.55 -16.04 -9.90
N LYS A 267 -12.29 -17.17 -10.58
CA LYS A 267 -13.00 -17.57 -11.81
C LYS A 267 -14.26 -18.40 -11.51
N ALA A 268 -14.38 -18.94 -10.30
CA ALA A 268 -15.46 -19.83 -9.92
C ALA A 268 -16.76 -19.07 -9.63
N LYS A 269 -17.88 -19.60 -10.12
CA LYS A 269 -19.21 -18.99 -9.94
C LYS A 269 -19.64 -19.00 -8.48
N GLU A 270 -19.14 -19.97 -7.72
CA GLU A 270 -19.38 -20.17 -6.30
C GLU A 270 -18.86 -18.99 -5.46
N ALA A 271 -17.93 -18.17 -5.99
CA ALA A 271 -17.52 -16.93 -5.33
C ALA A 271 -18.69 -15.98 -5.08
N LEU A 272 -19.74 -16.02 -5.90
CA LEU A 272 -20.96 -15.20 -5.74
C LEU A 272 -21.72 -15.49 -4.44
N GLU A 273 -21.55 -16.68 -3.85
CA GLU A 273 -22.15 -17.03 -2.56
C GLU A 273 -21.55 -16.19 -1.41
N LEU A 274 -20.31 -15.72 -1.59
CA LEU A 274 -19.56 -14.94 -0.62
C LEU A 274 -19.72 -13.42 -0.78
N LYS A 275 -20.60 -12.95 -1.67
CA LYS A 275 -20.81 -11.51 -1.94
C LYS A 275 -21.20 -10.66 -0.72
N LYS A 276 -21.67 -11.30 0.36
CA LYS A 276 -22.00 -10.64 1.63
C LYS A 276 -20.77 -10.40 2.51
N LEU A 277 -19.67 -11.12 2.24
CA LEU A 277 -18.42 -11.11 3.01
C LEU A 277 -17.29 -10.35 2.29
N GLY A 278 -17.49 -9.97 1.03
CA GLY A 278 -16.50 -9.27 0.23
C GLY A 278 -17.01 -8.92 -1.17
N PHE A 279 -16.20 -8.16 -1.89
CA PHE A 279 -16.43 -7.83 -3.30
C PHE A 279 -15.85 -8.90 -4.20
N VAL A 280 -16.71 -9.48 -5.04
CA VAL A 280 -16.31 -10.53 -5.98
C VAL A 280 -15.75 -9.87 -7.24
N LEU A 281 -14.46 -10.12 -7.48
CA LEU A 281 -13.74 -9.71 -8.68
C LEU A 281 -13.60 -10.91 -9.62
N PRO A 282 -14.35 -10.97 -10.73
CA PRO A 282 -14.20 -12.04 -11.70
C PRO A 282 -12.84 -11.95 -12.40
N LYS A 283 -11.97 -12.95 -12.19
CA LYS A 283 -10.64 -12.99 -12.81
C LYS A 283 -10.76 -13.11 -14.34
N GLY A 284 -10.29 -12.11 -15.07
CA GLY A 284 -10.18 -12.14 -16.54
C GLY A 284 -11.30 -11.40 -17.30
N ASP A 285 -12.27 -10.81 -16.62
CA ASP A 285 -13.36 -10.08 -17.29
C ASP A 285 -12.91 -8.69 -17.76
N PRO A 286 -13.29 -8.24 -18.98
CA PRO A 286 -13.10 -6.87 -19.43
C PRO A 286 -13.75 -5.86 -18.46
N GLY A 287 -12.98 -4.88 -17.97
CA GLY A 287 -13.46 -3.87 -17.00
C GLY A 287 -13.25 -4.21 -15.52
N SER A 288 -12.69 -5.38 -15.22
CA SER A 288 -12.34 -5.78 -13.83
C SER A 288 -11.37 -4.81 -13.15
N LEU A 289 -10.46 -4.21 -13.93
CA LEU A 289 -9.44 -3.30 -13.38
C LEU A 289 -10.02 -1.98 -12.90
N GLU A 290 -11.01 -1.41 -13.60
CA GLU A 290 -11.64 -0.15 -13.18
C GLU A 290 -12.47 -0.38 -11.91
N LYS A 291 -13.28 -1.44 -11.89
CA LYS A 291 -14.04 -1.82 -10.69
C LYS A 291 -13.14 -2.13 -9.50
N LEU A 292 -12.00 -2.79 -9.75
CA LEU A 292 -10.97 -3.02 -8.74
C LEU A 292 -10.43 -1.70 -8.19
N ARG A 293 -10.07 -0.76 -9.07
CA ARG A 293 -9.58 0.57 -8.69
C ARG A 293 -10.61 1.30 -7.83
N GLU A 294 -11.86 1.38 -8.29
CA GLU A 294 -12.96 1.98 -7.53
C GLU A 294 -13.13 1.30 -6.17
N TYR A 295 -13.11 -0.03 -6.12
CA TYR A 295 -13.28 -0.77 -4.88
C TYR A 295 -12.13 -0.52 -3.90
N ILE A 296 -10.88 -0.59 -4.37
CA ILE A 296 -9.72 -0.28 -3.53
C ILE A 296 -9.83 1.15 -2.98
N LEU A 297 -10.12 2.13 -3.83
CA LEU A 297 -10.24 3.52 -3.39
C LEU A 297 -11.37 3.70 -2.36
N ASN A 298 -12.55 3.14 -2.61
CA ASN A 298 -13.74 3.37 -1.79
C ASN A 298 -13.70 2.62 -0.45
N PHE A 299 -13.11 1.43 -0.40
CA PHE A 299 -13.22 0.54 0.77
C PHE A 299 -11.95 0.45 1.62
N THR A 300 -10.78 0.80 1.09
CA THR A 300 -9.52 0.79 1.87
C THR A 300 -9.18 2.16 2.49
N GLY A 301 -10.03 3.17 2.25
CA GLY A 301 -9.84 4.54 2.74
C GLY A 301 -8.86 5.38 1.91
N MET A 302 -8.37 4.87 0.78
CA MET A 302 -7.46 5.59 -0.12
C MET A 302 -8.15 6.69 -0.94
N GLY A 303 -9.42 6.54 -1.27
CA GLY A 303 -10.22 7.55 -1.96
C GLY A 303 -10.90 8.53 -0.99
N ASP A 304 -11.96 9.17 -1.48
CA ASP A 304 -12.81 10.04 -0.68
C ASP A 304 -13.46 9.28 0.49
N PHE A 305 -13.81 10.00 1.55
CA PHE A 305 -14.62 9.47 2.63
C PHE A 305 -16.10 9.45 2.19
N LEU A 306 -16.60 8.27 1.84
CA LEU A 306 -17.95 8.07 1.30
C LEU A 306 -18.89 7.51 2.37
N VAL A 307 -19.98 8.23 2.64
CA VAL A 307 -21.08 7.76 3.50
C VAL A 307 -22.21 7.25 2.63
N TYR A 308 -22.58 5.99 2.82
CA TYR A 308 -23.69 5.35 2.12
C TYR A 308 -24.86 5.11 3.06
N ASP A 309 -26.08 5.13 2.54
CA ASP A 309 -27.27 4.63 3.24
C ASP A 309 -27.39 3.09 3.16
N ASP A 310 -28.41 2.54 3.84
CA ASP A 310 -28.69 1.10 3.85
C ASP A 310 -29.09 0.53 2.48
N GLU A 311 -29.47 1.38 1.52
CA GLU A 311 -29.78 1.04 0.13
C GLU A 311 -28.53 1.09 -0.77
N GLY A 312 -27.37 1.47 -0.23
CA GLY A 312 -26.11 1.60 -0.96
C GLY A 312 -25.99 2.89 -1.77
N ARG A 313 -26.84 3.90 -1.53
CA ARG A 313 -26.75 5.21 -2.18
C ARG A 313 -25.76 6.10 -1.45
N GLU A 314 -24.89 6.78 -2.21
CA GLU A 314 -23.98 7.79 -1.67
C GLU A 314 -24.79 8.97 -1.15
N ILE A 315 -24.70 9.25 0.15
CA ILE A 315 -25.40 10.39 0.78
C ILE A 315 -24.46 11.56 1.05
N ARG A 316 -23.18 11.29 1.34
CA ARG A 316 -22.16 12.31 1.59
C ARG A 316 -20.80 11.82 1.10
N ARG A 317 -19.98 12.78 0.68
CA ARG A 317 -18.60 12.60 0.24
C ARG A 317 -17.75 13.67 0.87
N ALA A 318 -16.57 13.29 1.35
CA ALA A 318 -15.58 14.22 1.86
C ALA A 318 -14.18 13.89 1.35
N ARG A 319 -13.51 14.86 0.73
CA ARG A 319 -12.15 14.71 0.17
C ARG A 319 -11.05 15.00 1.19
N ASN A 320 -11.38 15.74 2.24
CA ASN A 320 -10.45 16.21 3.25
C ASN A 320 -11.14 16.31 4.62
N ILE A 321 -10.34 16.51 5.69
CA ILE A 321 -10.88 16.58 7.06
C ILE A 321 -11.78 17.80 7.32
N ARG A 322 -11.74 18.86 6.48
CA ARG A 322 -12.67 19.99 6.59
C ARG A 322 -14.09 19.56 6.19
N GLU A 323 -14.20 18.80 5.11
CA GLU A 323 -15.47 18.24 4.66
C GLU A 323 -16.00 17.16 5.62
N ILE A 324 -15.12 16.32 6.20
CA ILE A 324 -15.53 15.41 7.27
C ILE A 324 -16.07 16.20 8.47
N CYS A 325 -15.43 17.31 8.86
CA CYS A 325 -15.98 18.19 9.92
C CYS A 325 -17.37 18.73 9.58
N ALA A 326 -17.65 19.08 8.31
CA ALA A 326 -18.95 19.56 7.89
C ALA A 326 -20.02 18.46 8.01
N ILE A 327 -19.72 17.23 7.55
CA ILE A 327 -20.59 16.06 7.72
C ILE A 327 -20.89 15.82 9.21
N LEU A 328 -19.88 15.94 10.07
CA LEU A 328 -20.06 15.77 11.51
C LEU A 328 -20.97 16.85 12.12
N LEU A 329 -20.92 18.09 11.62
CA LEU A 329 -21.81 19.16 12.09
C LEU A 329 -23.27 18.89 11.73
N GLU A 330 -23.54 18.44 10.51
CA GLU A 330 -24.87 17.98 10.11
C GLU A 330 -25.36 16.82 11.01
N ALA A 331 -24.46 15.89 11.32
CA ALA A 331 -24.75 14.76 12.20
C ALA A 331 -24.93 15.14 13.68
N GLU A 332 -24.66 16.39 14.10
CA GLU A 332 -24.96 16.87 15.46
C GLU A 332 -26.41 17.32 15.60
N GLU A 333 -27.05 17.73 14.50
CA GLU A 333 -28.40 18.27 14.52
C GLU A 333 -29.40 17.26 15.10
N ASP A 334 -30.38 17.76 15.87
CA ASP A 334 -31.39 16.95 16.53
C ASP A 334 -32.65 16.69 15.67
N ASN A 335 -32.58 16.98 14.38
CA ASN A 335 -33.60 16.65 13.39
C ASN A 335 -33.47 15.18 12.90
N GLU A 336 -34.40 14.75 12.04
CA GLU A 336 -34.45 13.37 11.54
C GLU A 336 -33.20 13.01 10.71
N GLU A 337 -32.77 13.92 9.83
CA GLU A 337 -31.61 13.72 8.96
C GLU A 337 -30.31 13.59 9.77
N GLY A 338 -30.07 14.49 10.72
CA GLY A 338 -28.91 14.45 11.61
C GLY A 338 -28.85 13.19 12.46
N ARG A 339 -30.00 12.70 12.97
CA ARG A 339 -30.09 11.41 13.68
C ARG A 339 -29.74 10.24 12.76
N ARG A 340 -30.26 10.21 11.54
CA ARG A 340 -29.98 9.15 10.56
C ARG A 340 -28.50 9.13 10.18
N LEU A 341 -27.93 10.29 9.87
CA LEU A 341 -26.52 10.42 9.53
C LEU A 341 -25.62 9.97 10.69
N ARG A 342 -25.95 10.36 11.93
CA ARG A 342 -25.23 9.94 13.13
C ARG A 342 -25.21 8.42 13.32
N LEU A 343 -26.34 7.73 13.11
CA LEU A 343 -26.39 6.26 13.17
C LEU A 343 -25.49 5.59 12.13
N LEU A 344 -25.45 6.13 10.90
CA LEU A 344 -24.55 5.64 9.85
C LEU A 344 -23.08 5.85 10.24
N LEU A 345 -22.73 7.03 10.77
CA LEU A 345 -21.37 7.34 11.21
C LEU A 345 -20.94 6.50 12.42
N GLU A 346 -21.87 6.09 13.29
CA GLU A 346 -21.59 5.12 14.36
C GLU A 346 -21.13 3.78 13.80
N ALA A 347 -21.85 3.22 12.81
CA ALA A 347 -21.45 1.99 12.13
C ALA A 347 -20.08 2.12 11.45
N TYR A 348 -19.73 3.31 10.96
CA TYR A 348 -18.41 3.60 10.40
C TYR A 348 -17.31 3.63 11.48
N GLY A 349 -17.62 4.17 12.66
CA GLY A 349 -16.73 4.15 13.82
C GLY A 349 -16.45 2.74 14.32
N GLU A 350 -17.48 1.89 14.40
CA GLU A 350 -17.36 0.47 14.79
C GLU A 350 -16.47 -0.34 13.83
N LYS A 351 -16.49 0.02 12.54
CA LYS A 351 -15.67 -0.59 11.48
C LYS A 351 -14.32 0.11 11.28
N ASP A 352 -13.92 1.01 12.18
CA ASP A 352 -12.64 1.74 12.13
C ASP A 352 -12.39 2.52 10.83
N LYS A 353 -13.45 2.97 10.14
CA LYS A 353 -13.35 3.65 8.84
C LYS A 353 -12.71 5.03 8.94
N PHE A 354 -12.97 5.77 10.03
CA PHE A 354 -12.36 7.09 10.24
C PHE A 354 -10.86 7.00 10.40
N SER A 355 -10.37 6.13 11.29
CA SER A 355 -8.93 6.04 11.52
C SER A 355 -8.23 5.55 10.26
N THR A 356 -8.78 4.54 9.58
CA THR A 356 -8.26 4.00 8.31
C THR A 356 -8.13 5.09 7.25
N TRP A 357 -9.19 5.86 7.02
CA TRP A 357 -9.16 7.00 6.08
C TRP A 357 -8.10 8.03 6.49
N LEU A 358 -8.07 8.42 7.76
CA LEU A 358 -7.07 9.38 8.28
C LEU A 358 -5.63 8.90 8.06
N TYR A 359 -5.34 7.60 8.18
CA TYR A 359 -4.01 7.08 7.88
C TYR A 359 -3.63 7.15 6.41
N MET A 360 -4.58 6.81 5.53
CA MET A 360 -4.35 6.84 4.08
C MET A 360 -4.10 8.26 3.57
N HIS A 361 -4.67 9.26 4.25
CA HIS A 361 -4.58 10.68 3.91
C HIS A 361 -3.56 11.46 4.75
N SER A 362 -2.48 10.81 5.20
CA SER A 362 -1.34 11.44 5.89
C SER A 362 -1.64 12.05 7.29
N TYR A 363 -2.70 11.60 7.96
CA TYR A 363 -3.07 11.96 9.34
C TYR A 363 -2.74 10.86 10.37
N ARG A 364 -1.56 10.24 10.29
CA ARG A 364 -1.15 9.09 11.13
C ARG A 364 -1.41 9.26 12.64
N GLU A 365 -0.90 10.33 13.24
CA GLU A 365 -1.09 10.60 14.68
C GLU A 365 -2.56 10.76 15.07
N LEU A 366 -3.39 11.28 14.17
CA LEU A 366 -4.81 11.44 14.39
C LEU A 366 -5.53 10.09 14.27
N GLY A 367 -5.17 9.27 13.27
CA GLY A 367 -5.62 7.88 13.16
C GLY A 367 -5.27 7.06 14.41
N ASP A 368 -4.04 7.17 14.93
CA ASP A 368 -3.62 6.47 16.16
C ASP A 368 -4.47 6.86 17.37
N ARG A 369 -4.85 8.14 17.50
CA ARG A 369 -5.68 8.65 18.60
C ARG A 369 -7.16 8.27 18.48
N LEU A 370 -7.64 8.01 17.26
CA LEU A 370 -9.04 7.74 16.93
C LEU A 370 -9.34 6.26 16.65
N ARG A 371 -8.32 5.39 16.64
CA ARG A 371 -8.49 3.93 16.57
C ARG A 371 -9.39 3.41 17.68
N PRO A 372 -10.18 2.36 17.41
CA PRO A 372 -11.61 2.37 17.69
C PRO A 372 -11.88 2.68 19.15
N LYS A 373 -12.37 3.90 19.39
CA LYS A 373 -12.93 4.30 20.66
C LYS A 373 -14.42 4.01 20.62
N GLN A 374 -14.91 3.22 21.56
CA GLN A 374 -16.31 2.79 21.68
C GLN A 374 -17.26 3.91 22.12
N SER A 375 -17.05 5.14 21.67
CA SER A 375 -18.04 6.20 21.81
C SER A 375 -19.14 6.01 20.77
N ARG A 376 -20.38 6.30 21.15
CA ARG A 376 -21.57 6.20 20.29
C ARG A 376 -22.38 7.49 20.33
N GLY A 377 -23.29 7.67 19.39
CA GLY A 377 -24.17 8.83 19.32
C GLY A 377 -23.42 10.15 19.30
N GLN A 378 -24.01 11.13 20.00
CA GLN A 378 -23.45 12.48 20.15
C GLN A 378 -22.03 12.47 20.73
N GLN A 379 -21.67 11.47 21.55
CA GLN A 379 -20.32 11.39 22.12
C GLN A 379 -19.26 11.09 21.05
N LEU A 380 -19.58 10.21 20.09
CA LEU A 380 -18.71 9.92 18.95
C LEU A 380 -18.48 11.18 18.12
N ILE A 381 -19.57 11.87 17.78
CA ILE A 381 -19.51 13.08 16.94
C ILE A 381 -18.69 14.17 17.62
N ALA A 382 -18.94 14.43 18.91
CA ALA A 382 -18.18 15.40 19.69
C ALA A 382 -16.68 15.04 19.79
N LEU A 383 -16.36 13.77 19.98
CA LEU A 383 -14.98 13.27 20.02
C LEU A 383 -14.27 13.51 18.68
N LEU A 384 -14.87 13.07 17.57
CA LEU A 384 -14.30 13.22 16.23
C LEU A 384 -14.10 14.70 15.88
N LYS A 385 -15.14 15.53 16.09
CA LYS A 385 -15.10 16.97 15.81
C LYS A 385 -14.00 17.67 16.61
N LYS A 386 -13.87 17.36 17.91
CA LYS A 386 -12.81 17.92 18.77
C LYS A 386 -11.43 17.62 18.20
N HIS A 387 -11.18 16.37 17.81
CA HIS A 387 -9.87 15.94 17.32
C HIS A 387 -9.56 16.49 15.92
N LEU A 388 -10.56 16.52 15.02
CA LEU A 388 -10.39 17.06 13.66
C LEU A 388 -10.18 18.59 13.67
N ARG A 389 -10.93 19.34 14.49
CA ARG A 389 -10.73 20.80 14.66
C ARG A 389 -9.34 21.12 15.20
N LEU A 390 -8.87 20.35 16.18
CA LEU A 390 -7.51 20.50 16.67
C LEU A 390 -6.50 20.28 15.56
N GLU A 391 -6.70 19.28 14.70
CA GLU A 391 -5.79 18.98 13.60
C GLU A 391 -5.81 20.07 12.52
N LEU A 392 -6.98 20.58 12.15
CA LEU A 392 -7.12 21.74 11.25
C LEU A 392 -6.31 22.95 11.75
N SER A 393 -6.37 23.25 13.05
CA SER A 393 -5.59 24.35 13.63
C SER A 393 -4.06 24.12 13.62
N ARG A 394 -3.61 22.85 13.63
CA ARG A 394 -2.19 22.49 13.54
C ARG A 394 -1.69 22.57 12.11
N MET A 395 -2.51 22.18 11.13
CA MET A 395 -2.14 22.13 9.72
C MET A 395 -1.65 23.47 9.19
N GLU A 396 -2.30 24.58 9.53
CA GLU A 396 -1.87 25.93 9.10
C GLU A 396 -0.46 26.28 9.58
N ARG A 397 -0.05 25.74 10.74
CA ARG A 397 1.24 26.01 11.39
C ARG A 397 2.31 24.96 11.11
N THR A 398 2.03 24.05 10.18
CA THR A 398 2.91 22.92 9.83
C THR A 398 3.51 23.15 8.45
N PRO A 399 4.73 23.71 8.34
CA PRO A 399 5.39 23.89 7.06
C PRO A 399 5.97 22.57 6.55
N LEU A 400 6.07 22.46 5.23
CA LEU A 400 7.01 21.55 4.59
C LEU A 400 8.41 22.18 4.66
N VAL A 401 9.40 21.42 5.08
CA VAL A 401 10.79 21.88 5.15
C VAL A 401 11.60 21.16 4.09
N LEU A 402 12.01 21.87 3.04
CA LEU A 402 12.83 21.38 1.95
C LEU A 402 14.24 21.97 2.09
N ALA A 403 15.18 21.18 2.60
CA ALA A 403 16.56 21.59 2.84
C ALA A 403 16.69 22.97 3.54
N GLY A 404 15.91 23.15 4.61
CA GLY A 404 15.87 24.40 5.39
C GLY A 404 14.89 25.46 4.86
N THR A 405 14.46 25.37 3.59
CA THR A 405 13.41 26.25 3.04
C THR A 405 12.04 25.80 3.54
N LYS A 406 11.26 26.73 4.09
CA LYS A 406 9.91 26.44 4.62
C LYS A 406 8.82 26.87 3.65
N ALA A 407 7.90 25.96 3.34
CA ALA A 407 6.68 26.22 2.59
C ALA A 407 5.45 25.98 3.47
N PHE A 408 4.56 26.98 3.58
CA PHE A 408 3.33 26.87 4.37
C PHE A 408 2.09 26.61 3.52
N ASP A 409 2.16 26.96 2.23
CA ASP A 409 1.11 26.90 1.23
C ASP A 409 1.68 26.53 -0.16
N LEU A 410 0.81 26.41 -1.17
CA LEU A 410 1.19 26.04 -2.53
C LEU A 410 2.13 27.06 -3.19
N ALA A 411 1.97 28.35 -2.90
CA ALA A 411 2.83 29.39 -3.48
C ALA A 411 4.25 29.29 -2.92
N GLY A 412 4.38 29.06 -1.61
CA GLY A 412 5.65 28.80 -0.95
C GLY A 412 6.31 27.51 -1.43
N LEU A 413 5.53 26.44 -1.67
CA LEU A 413 6.04 25.21 -2.26
C LEU A 413 6.61 25.46 -3.66
N LEU A 414 5.85 26.14 -4.52
CA LEU A 414 6.28 26.45 -5.88
C LEU A 414 7.56 27.31 -5.89
N ALA A 415 7.65 28.30 -5.01
CA ALA A 415 8.85 29.12 -4.86
C ALA A 415 10.06 28.28 -4.41
N ALA A 416 9.87 27.36 -3.45
CA ALA A 416 10.93 26.48 -2.99
C ALA A 416 11.41 25.53 -4.09
N LEU A 417 10.49 24.90 -4.84
CA LEU A 417 10.82 24.02 -5.97
C LEU A 417 11.63 24.75 -7.04
N ARG A 418 11.26 25.99 -7.38
CA ARG A 418 12.00 26.82 -8.36
C ARG A 418 13.38 27.23 -7.86
N ALA A 419 13.54 27.51 -6.57
CA ALA A 419 14.79 27.99 -6.00
C ALA A 419 15.81 26.87 -5.74
N LEU A 420 15.37 25.68 -5.29
CA LEU A 420 16.25 24.61 -4.86
C LEU A 420 16.85 23.82 -6.04
N PRO A 421 18.08 23.27 -5.90
CA PRO A 421 18.64 22.32 -6.86
C PRO A 421 17.83 21.02 -6.93
N PRO A 422 17.72 20.37 -8.10
CA PRO A 422 16.95 19.15 -8.25
C PRO A 422 17.38 18.00 -7.32
N GLU A 423 18.68 17.84 -7.08
CA GLU A 423 19.26 16.81 -6.21
C GLU A 423 18.82 17.00 -4.75
N THR A 424 18.50 18.24 -4.38
CA THR A 424 17.99 18.58 -3.05
C THR A 424 16.50 18.29 -2.92
N ILE A 425 15.74 18.37 -4.02
CA ILE A 425 14.30 18.11 -4.06
C ILE A 425 14.02 16.61 -4.15
N GLN A 426 14.85 15.88 -4.91
CA GLN A 426 14.64 14.48 -5.27
C GLN A 426 14.28 13.58 -4.07
N PRO A 427 15.00 13.61 -2.91
CA PRO A 427 14.66 12.74 -1.78
C PRO A 427 13.26 13.00 -1.19
N TYR A 428 12.73 14.21 -1.33
CA TYR A 428 11.39 14.56 -0.84
C TYR A 428 10.28 14.10 -1.80
N SER A 429 10.59 13.98 -3.09
CA SER A 429 9.70 13.39 -4.09
C SER A 429 9.71 11.87 -4.01
N ASP A 430 10.91 11.26 -4.04
CA ASP A 430 11.09 9.80 -4.06
C ASP A 430 10.49 9.09 -2.83
N ASN A 431 10.46 9.77 -1.69
CA ASN A 431 9.90 9.27 -0.42
C ASN A 431 8.47 9.80 -0.14
N ASP A 432 7.78 10.33 -1.15
CA ASP A 432 6.39 10.82 -1.08
C ASP A 432 6.13 11.90 0.00
N ILE A 433 7.17 12.64 0.40
CA ILE A 433 7.08 13.65 1.47
C ILE A 433 6.25 14.85 1.01
N ILE A 434 6.47 15.30 -0.23
CA ILE A 434 5.77 16.45 -0.82
C ILE A 434 4.27 16.14 -0.94
N SER A 435 3.90 15.03 -1.58
CA SER A 435 2.51 14.62 -1.76
C SER A 435 1.82 14.36 -0.42
N SER A 436 2.48 13.70 0.53
CA SER A 436 1.93 13.49 1.88
C SER A 436 1.63 14.81 2.60
N TRP A 437 2.48 15.83 2.43
CA TRP A 437 2.24 17.15 3.00
C TRP A 437 1.06 17.86 2.33
N LEU A 438 0.95 17.77 1.01
CA LEU A 438 -0.15 18.34 0.22
C LEU A 438 -1.50 17.73 0.58
N ASP A 439 -1.54 16.41 0.67
CA ASP A 439 -2.70 15.62 1.08
C ASP A 439 -3.18 16.04 2.48
N ARG A 440 -2.23 16.16 3.43
CA ARG A 440 -2.50 16.70 4.76
C ARG A 440 -3.02 18.14 4.74
N LYS A 441 -2.65 18.96 3.76
CA LYS A 441 -3.17 20.34 3.62
C LYS A 441 -4.57 20.39 3.01
N GLY A 442 -5.05 19.26 2.48
CA GLY A 442 -6.32 19.10 1.79
C GLY A 442 -6.24 19.33 0.28
N PHE A 443 -5.03 19.28 -0.31
CA PHE A 443 -4.83 19.33 -1.77
C PHE A 443 -4.72 17.89 -2.31
N SER A 444 -5.76 17.09 -2.07
CA SER A 444 -5.72 15.64 -2.28
C SER A 444 -5.51 15.29 -3.76
N GLU A 445 -6.15 15.99 -4.69
CA GLU A 445 -6.01 15.72 -6.11
C GLU A 445 -4.60 16.04 -6.65
N LEU A 446 -4.02 17.17 -6.23
CA LEU A 446 -2.63 17.50 -6.53
C LEU A 446 -1.67 16.48 -5.89
N ALA A 447 -1.95 16.02 -4.67
CA ALA A 447 -1.15 15.00 -4.02
C ALA A 447 -1.19 13.67 -4.79
N GLU A 448 -2.36 13.24 -5.28
CA GLU A 448 -2.47 12.03 -6.12
C GLU A 448 -1.66 12.13 -7.41
N GLU A 449 -1.67 13.29 -8.08
CA GLU A 449 -0.90 13.48 -9.32
C GLU A 449 0.62 13.44 -9.10
N LEU A 450 1.09 13.89 -7.93
CA LEU A 450 2.51 13.91 -7.58
C LEU A 450 3.03 12.60 -6.98
N ARG A 451 2.17 11.63 -6.63
CA ARG A 451 2.50 10.55 -5.69
C ARG A 451 3.10 9.28 -6.30
N PRO A 452 4.32 8.94 -5.88
CA PRO A 452 5.48 9.81 -6.00
C PRO A 452 5.95 9.85 -7.47
N ILE A 453 6.39 11.02 -7.92
CA ILE A 453 7.13 11.16 -9.17
C ILE A 453 8.60 10.89 -8.89
N HIS A 454 9.12 9.85 -9.54
CA HIS A 454 10.53 9.49 -9.54
C HIS A 454 11.24 10.14 -10.71
N GLY A 455 12.48 10.58 -10.49
CA GLY A 455 13.29 11.19 -11.54
C GLY A 455 14.61 11.74 -11.00
N ARG A 456 15.38 12.38 -11.88
CA ARG A 456 16.65 13.03 -11.52
C ARG A 456 16.81 14.33 -12.30
N GLY A 457 17.66 15.22 -11.77
CA GLY A 457 18.10 16.41 -12.49
C GLY A 457 16.96 17.38 -12.86
N PRO A 458 17.20 18.28 -13.83
CA PRO A 458 16.26 19.34 -14.18
C PRO A 458 14.85 18.85 -14.56
N GLU A 459 14.75 17.71 -15.26
CA GLU A 459 13.47 17.16 -15.71
C GLU A 459 12.51 16.88 -14.55
N LEU A 460 13.00 16.29 -13.44
CA LEU A 460 12.17 16.09 -12.25
C LEU A 460 11.65 17.41 -11.70
N LYS A 461 12.52 18.42 -11.60
CA LYS A 461 12.16 19.74 -11.08
C LYS A 461 11.12 20.43 -11.96
N ASP A 462 11.26 20.33 -13.28
CA ASP A 462 10.33 20.92 -14.23
C ASP A 462 8.95 20.27 -14.11
N ILE A 463 8.89 18.93 -14.11
CA ILE A 463 7.65 18.17 -13.91
C ILE A 463 6.93 18.59 -12.62
N LEU A 464 7.65 18.62 -11.49
CA LEU A 464 7.07 19.02 -10.21
C LEU A 464 6.55 20.48 -10.23
N THR A 465 7.32 21.38 -10.84
CA THR A 465 6.99 22.81 -10.92
C THR A 465 5.75 23.04 -11.80
N ASP A 466 5.67 22.35 -12.93
CA ASP A 466 4.56 22.48 -13.88
C ASP A 466 3.25 21.96 -13.30
N ILE A 467 3.29 20.79 -12.64
CA ILE A 467 2.11 20.21 -11.98
C ILE A 467 1.61 21.14 -10.86
N VAL A 468 2.51 21.63 -9.99
CA VAL A 468 2.13 22.55 -8.91
C VAL A 468 1.60 23.87 -9.46
N THR A 469 2.17 24.39 -10.56
CA THR A 469 1.69 25.61 -11.22
C THR A 469 0.27 25.42 -11.76
N LYS A 470 0.02 24.33 -12.48
CA LYS A 470 -1.29 23.97 -13.01
C LYS A 470 -2.36 23.91 -11.91
N TRP A 471 -2.07 23.21 -10.81
CA TRP A 471 -3.03 23.07 -9.71
C TRP A 471 -3.24 24.35 -8.92
N LEU A 472 -2.22 25.19 -8.79
CA LEU A 472 -2.35 26.51 -8.17
C LEU A 472 -3.41 27.36 -8.89
N GLU A 473 -3.49 27.27 -10.23
CA GLU A 473 -4.50 27.96 -11.03
C GLU A 473 -5.90 27.35 -10.83
N ILE A 474 -6.01 26.02 -10.84
CA ILE A 474 -7.27 25.30 -10.62
C ILE A 474 -7.88 25.66 -9.24
N TYR A 475 -7.10 25.54 -8.17
CA TYR A 475 -7.59 25.82 -6.81
C TYR A 475 -7.90 27.31 -6.59
N ARG A 476 -7.20 28.22 -7.28
CA ARG A 476 -7.54 29.65 -7.28
C ARG A 476 -8.90 29.91 -7.94
N ALA A 477 -9.17 29.27 -9.09
CA ALA A 477 -10.44 29.39 -9.80
C ALA A 477 -11.62 28.83 -8.98
N GLN A 478 -11.40 27.76 -8.21
CA GLN A 478 -12.41 27.14 -7.34
C GLN A 478 -12.62 27.87 -6.00
N GLY A 479 -11.77 28.85 -5.66
CA GLY A 479 -11.82 29.55 -4.37
C GLY A 479 -11.35 28.69 -3.18
N GLU A 480 -10.57 27.65 -3.45
CA GLU A 480 -10.00 26.69 -2.48
C GLU A 480 -8.58 27.07 -2.01
N GLY A 481 -8.01 28.15 -2.58
CA GLY A 481 -6.67 28.65 -2.25
C GLY A 481 -6.58 29.73 -1.16
N LEU A 482 -7.69 30.13 -0.54
CA LEU A 482 -7.70 31.07 0.59
C LEU A 482 -8.02 30.28 1.87
N PRO A 483 -7.36 30.56 3.02
CA PRO A 483 -7.83 30.05 4.29
C PRO A 483 -9.25 30.59 4.53
N ARG A 484 -10.27 29.81 4.16
CA ARG A 484 -11.63 30.08 4.62
C ARG A 484 -11.55 29.92 6.13
N ARG A 485 -11.68 31.04 6.85
CA ARG A 485 -12.00 31.04 8.27
C ARG A 485 -13.33 30.31 8.44
N VAL A 486 -13.28 29.00 8.59
CA VAL A 486 -14.41 28.21 9.07
C VAL A 486 -14.23 28.13 10.58
N PHE A 487 -14.92 29.07 11.25
CA PHE A 487 -15.28 29.17 12.66
C PHE A 487 -14.24 28.79 13.73
#